data_AF-A0A8T7BED4-F1
#
_entry.id   AF-A0A8T7BED4-F1
#
_cell.length_a   1.000
_cell.length_b   1.000
_cell.length_c   1.000
_cell.angle_alpha   90.00
_cell.angle_beta   90.00
_cell.angle_gamma   90.00
#
_symmetry.space_group_name_H-M   'P 1'
#
loop_
_entity.id
_entity.type
_entity.pdbx_description
1 polymer ?
#
loop_
_entity_poly.entity_id
_entity_poly.type
_entity_poly.pdbx_seq_one_letter_code
_entity_poly.pdbx_strand_id
1 'polypeptide(L)'
;MRTRILALKVHGTMKGRVDSIADFAQKADKKLRHLIRRPKTWAQYCLDSEKPTERYIFHHIPKCAGTSAVDALTNWFIVLKDYAPGWSESSDLPAYKAYCDNPLDLAKIKPYQILVGHFHVDQSYLHQRYPEWQAQGFKLITFLRDPLALQISQYKYEIKMKRVSADEILEHRLMLRPNWIAERFPVTELNYQKVLDQYAFVGTMDNYQAAFNRLASMIGKPPVDLKSYNTTKKRSFNLSAEFISEFKDANSLDYKLYEYAQKLECEAANS
;
A
#
# COMPACT_ATOMS: atom_id res chain seq x y z
N MET A 1 32.26 -17.64 -43.40
CA MET A 1 31.11 -16.85 -42.92
C MET A 1 29.90 -17.77 -42.78
N ARG A 2 29.56 -18.21 -41.57
CA ARG A 2 28.36 -19.02 -41.29
C ARG A 2 27.40 -18.20 -40.43
N THR A 3 26.29 -17.79 -41.03
CA THR A 3 25.23 -17.01 -40.41
C THR A 3 24.45 -17.92 -39.45
N ARG A 4 24.56 -17.70 -38.14
CA ARG A 4 23.70 -18.34 -37.13
C ARG A 4 22.45 -17.50 -36.96
N ILE A 5 21.32 -18.00 -37.44
CA ILE A 5 20.00 -17.46 -37.17
C ILE A 5 19.60 -17.96 -35.76
N LEU A 6 19.50 -17.03 -34.81
CA LEU A 6 18.95 -17.29 -33.48
C LEU A 6 17.42 -17.35 -33.56
N ALA A 7 16.86 -18.55 -33.37
CA ALA A 7 15.42 -18.72 -33.17
C ALA A 7 15.05 -18.34 -31.74
N LEU A 8 14.36 -17.20 -31.58
CA LEU A 8 13.71 -16.80 -30.34
C LEU A 8 12.49 -17.70 -30.08
N LYS A 9 12.62 -18.66 -29.17
CA LYS A 9 11.48 -19.38 -28.58
C LYS A 9 10.79 -18.47 -27.56
N VAL A 10 9.70 -17.82 -27.97
CA VAL A 10 8.74 -17.23 -27.04
C VAL A 10 7.77 -18.33 -26.61
N HIS A 11 7.94 -18.86 -25.40
CA HIS A 11 6.97 -19.78 -24.76
C HIS A 11 6.32 -19.06 -23.58
N GLY A 12 5.47 -18.08 -23.88
CA GLY A 12 4.53 -17.52 -22.92
C GLY A 12 3.19 -18.24 -23.04
N THR A 13 3.00 -19.34 -22.31
CA THR A 13 1.65 -19.93 -22.19
C THR A 13 0.81 -19.01 -21.31
N MET A 14 0.02 -18.14 -21.94
CA MET A 14 -1.10 -17.47 -21.24
C MET A 14 -2.12 -18.55 -20.87
N LYS A 15 -1.95 -19.19 -19.71
CA LYS A 15 -3.04 -19.91 -19.03
C LYS A 15 -4.07 -18.85 -18.63
N GLY A 16 -5.00 -18.57 -19.55
CA GLY A 16 -6.13 -17.68 -19.35
C GLY A 16 -6.94 -18.15 -18.15
N ARG A 17 -6.88 -17.39 -17.07
CA ARG A 17 -7.79 -17.52 -15.94
C ARG A 17 -9.18 -17.17 -16.50
N VAL A 18 -10.08 -18.14 -16.58
CA VAL A 18 -11.49 -17.85 -16.89
C VAL A 18 -12.05 -17.15 -15.64
N ASP A 19 -11.94 -15.83 -15.63
CA ASP A 19 -12.66 -15.00 -14.66
C ASP A 19 -14.16 -15.26 -14.83
N SER A 20 -14.90 -15.39 -13.73
CA SER A 20 -16.36 -15.54 -13.83
C SER A 20 -16.98 -14.31 -14.50
N ILE A 21 -18.19 -14.43 -15.07
CA ILE A 21 -18.93 -13.28 -15.61
C ILE A 21 -19.06 -12.17 -14.55
N ALA A 22 -19.24 -12.55 -13.28
CA ALA A 22 -19.28 -11.62 -12.16
C ALA A 22 -17.94 -10.86 -11.96
N ASP A 23 -16.81 -11.56 -12.03
CA ASP A 23 -15.48 -10.94 -11.95
C ASP A 23 -15.23 -9.98 -13.12
N PHE A 24 -15.65 -10.36 -14.34
CA PHE A 24 -15.55 -9.49 -15.51
C PHE A 24 -16.41 -8.24 -15.35
N ALA A 25 -17.68 -8.38 -14.96
CA ALA A 25 -18.58 -7.27 -14.70
C ALA A 25 -18.01 -6.32 -13.63
N GLN A 26 -17.48 -6.87 -12.53
CA GLN A 26 -16.85 -6.08 -11.47
C GLN A 26 -15.61 -5.30 -11.98
N LYS A 27 -14.78 -5.93 -12.81
CA LYS A 27 -13.61 -5.27 -13.42
C LYS A 27 -14.02 -4.17 -14.41
N ALA A 28 -15.03 -4.42 -15.24
CA ALA A 28 -15.54 -3.47 -16.22
C ALA A 28 -16.17 -2.24 -15.53
N ASP A 29 -17.03 -2.46 -14.54
CA ASP A 29 -17.64 -1.43 -13.71
C ASP A 29 -16.58 -0.58 -12.97
N LYS A 30 -15.55 -1.23 -12.41
CA LYS A 30 -14.41 -0.51 -11.82
C LYS A 30 -13.68 0.36 -12.85
N LYS A 31 -13.41 -0.16 -14.04
CA LYS A 31 -12.72 0.58 -15.11
C LYS A 31 -13.56 1.77 -15.59
N LEU A 32 -14.87 1.59 -15.77
CA LEU A 32 -15.79 2.64 -16.18
C LEU A 32 -15.87 3.76 -15.13
N ARG A 33 -16.01 3.42 -13.84
CA ARG A 33 -15.95 4.41 -12.75
C ARG A 33 -14.67 5.23 -12.78
N HIS A 34 -13.51 4.59 -12.97
CA HIS A 34 -12.25 5.31 -13.05
C HIS A 34 -12.19 6.25 -14.27
N LEU A 35 -12.77 5.85 -15.41
CA LEU A 35 -12.82 6.68 -16.61
C LEU A 35 -13.67 7.96 -16.37
N ILE A 36 -14.79 7.82 -15.66
CA ILE A 36 -15.72 8.93 -15.35
C ILE A 36 -15.16 9.84 -14.24
N ARG A 37 -14.41 9.27 -13.28
CA ARG A 37 -13.85 10.03 -12.14
C ARG A 37 -12.81 11.07 -12.56
N ARG A 38 -11.94 10.78 -13.54
CA ARG A 38 -10.84 11.71 -13.89
C ARG A 38 -11.34 13.07 -14.41
N PRO A 39 -12.28 13.12 -15.38
CA PRO A 39 -12.87 14.40 -15.80
C PRO A 39 -13.59 15.11 -14.66
N LYS A 40 -14.31 14.37 -13.79
CA LYS A 40 -15.00 14.94 -12.63
C LYS A 40 -14.03 15.58 -11.65
N THR A 41 -12.98 14.88 -11.24
CA THR A 41 -11.97 15.41 -10.30
C THR A 41 -11.24 16.60 -10.89
N TRP A 42 -10.92 16.56 -12.18
CA TRP A 42 -10.30 17.69 -12.87
C TRP A 42 -11.25 18.89 -12.94
N ALA A 43 -12.51 18.68 -13.33
CA ALA A 43 -13.52 19.74 -13.38
C ALA A 43 -13.76 20.35 -11.99
N GLN A 44 -13.88 19.51 -10.94
CA GLN A 44 -14.01 19.97 -9.57
C GLN A 44 -12.83 20.85 -9.17
N TYR A 45 -11.59 20.44 -9.47
CA TYR A 45 -10.41 21.25 -9.18
C TYR A 45 -10.41 22.58 -9.95
N CYS A 46 -10.88 22.62 -11.19
CA CYS A 46 -11.01 23.86 -11.95
C CYS A 46 -12.11 24.79 -11.41
N LEU A 47 -13.11 24.23 -10.72
CA LEU A 47 -14.25 24.96 -10.16
C LEU A 47 -14.06 25.36 -8.68
N ASP A 48 -13.21 24.66 -7.94
CA ASP A 48 -12.90 24.99 -6.55
C ASP A 48 -12.21 26.37 -6.49
N SER A 49 -12.88 27.33 -5.84
CA SER A 49 -12.41 28.72 -5.72
C SER A 49 -11.14 28.85 -4.87
N GLU A 50 -10.94 27.90 -3.95
CA GLU A 50 -9.72 27.74 -3.17
C GLU A 50 -8.87 26.66 -3.84
N LYS A 51 -7.76 27.05 -4.48
CA LYS A 51 -6.83 26.08 -5.05
C LYS A 51 -6.21 25.30 -3.90
N PRO A 52 -6.44 23.98 -3.75
CA PRO A 52 -5.71 23.21 -2.76
C PRO A 52 -4.22 23.38 -3.04
N THR A 53 -3.45 23.72 -2.01
CA THR A 53 -1.99 23.95 -2.11
C THR A 53 -1.21 22.71 -1.69
N GLU A 54 -1.83 21.84 -0.90
CA GLU A 54 -1.17 20.68 -0.33
C GLU A 54 -1.03 19.54 -1.35
N ARG A 55 0.10 18.86 -1.28
CA ARG A 55 0.41 17.69 -2.10
C ARG A 55 0.63 16.51 -1.20
N TYR A 56 0.16 15.33 -1.61
CA TYR A 56 0.22 14.14 -0.76
C TYR A 56 0.97 13.01 -1.44
N ILE A 57 1.65 12.21 -0.61
CA ILE A 57 2.18 10.89 -0.97
C ILE A 57 1.50 9.88 -0.06
N PHE A 58 0.80 8.91 -0.65
CA PHE A 58 0.34 7.74 0.08
C PHE A 58 1.43 6.67 0.06
N HIS A 59 2.12 6.50 1.20
CA HIS A 59 3.01 5.37 1.40
C HIS A 59 2.14 4.12 1.65
N HIS A 60 1.93 3.35 0.59
CA HIS A 60 1.08 2.17 0.62
C HIS A 60 1.87 0.98 1.17
N ILE A 61 1.63 0.63 2.44
CA ILE A 61 2.18 -0.59 3.05
C ILE A 61 1.38 -1.79 2.55
N PRO A 62 2.04 -2.82 1.97
CA PRO A 62 1.31 -3.97 1.46
C PRO A 62 0.46 -4.63 2.55
N LYS A 63 -0.74 -5.05 2.16
CA LYS A 63 -1.73 -5.76 3.02
C LYS A 63 -2.39 -4.94 4.14
N CYS A 64 -2.12 -3.64 4.21
CA CYS A 64 -2.88 -2.67 5.04
C CYS A 64 -4.08 -2.09 4.28
N ALA A 65 -4.81 -2.94 3.54
CA ALA A 65 -5.94 -2.57 2.67
C ALA A 65 -5.71 -1.40 1.69
N GLY A 66 -4.47 -1.10 1.31
CA GLY A 66 -4.22 0.06 0.46
C GLY A 66 -4.86 0.00 -0.93
N THR A 67 -5.27 -1.17 -1.43
CA THR A 67 -6.14 -1.24 -2.63
C THR A 67 -7.49 -0.55 -2.43
N SER A 68 -8.10 -0.71 -1.24
CA SER A 68 -9.35 -0.01 -0.88
C SER A 68 -9.08 1.48 -0.67
N ALA A 69 -7.98 1.83 0.01
CA ALA A 69 -7.58 3.24 0.19
C ALA A 69 -7.38 3.93 -1.16
N VAL A 70 -6.64 3.31 -2.09
CA VAL A 70 -6.40 3.85 -3.43
C VAL A 70 -7.71 4.04 -4.18
N ASP A 71 -8.64 3.08 -4.14
CA ASP A 71 -9.95 3.24 -4.78
C ASP A 71 -10.72 4.42 -4.19
N ALA A 72 -10.72 4.56 -2.87
CA ALA A 72 -11.38 5.67 -2.19
C ALA A 72 -10.71 7.03 -2.51
N LEU A 73 -9.37 7.09 -2.53
CA LEU A 73 -8.59 8.26 -2.92
C LEU A 73 -8.88 8.71 -4.36
N THR A 74 -9.28 7.81 -5.27
CA THR A 74 -9.70 8.21 -6.62
C THR A 74 -10.97 9.06 -6.67
N ASN A 75 -11.71 9.19 -5.56
CA ASN A 75 -12.82 10.14 -5.47
C ASN A 75 -12.35 11.58 -5.23
N TRP A 76 -11.14 11.76 -4.69
CA TRP A 76 -10.58 13.07 -4.33
C TRP A 76 -9.43 13.51 -5.23
N PHE A 77 -8.65 12.55 -5.75
CA PHE A 77 -7.42 12.80 -6.47
C PHE A 77 -7.31 12.03 -7.78
N ILE A 78 -6.51 12.55 -8.70
CA ILE A 78 -5.91 11.76 -9.77
C ILE A 78 -4.71 11.00 -9.18
N VAL A 79 -4.87 9.68 -9.04
CA VAL A 79 -3.82 8.81 -8.49
C VAL A 79 -2.72 8.58 -9.52
N LEU A 80 -1.49 8.98 -9.16
CA LEU A 80 -0.25 8.67 -9.86
C LEU A 80 0.40 7.46 -9.18
N LYS A 81 0.52 6.36 -9.92
CA LYS A 81 1.04 5.11 -9.39
C LYS A 81 2.53 5.00 -9.63
N ASP A 82 3.27 4.67 -8.57
CA ASP A 82 4.72 4.53 -8.61
C ASP A 82 5.13 3.26 -7.83
N TYR A 83 4.82 2.11 -8.44
CA TYR A 83 5.10 0.79 -7.87
C TYR A 83 6.27 0.15 -8.59
N ALA A 84 7.19 -0.43 -7.83
CA ALA A 84 8.26 -1.25 -8.38
C ALA A 84 7.69 -2.40 -9.23
N PRO A 85 8.35 -2.77 -10.35
CA PRO A 85 7.99 -3.97 -11.09
C PRO A 85 8.34 -5.19 -10.24
N GLY A 86 7.32 -5.99 -9.92
CA GLY A 86 7.49 -7.16 -9.05
C GLY A 86 7.35 -6.84 -7.55
N TRP A 87 7.80 -7.77 -6.72
CA TRP A 87 7.69 -7.68 -5.25
C TRP A 87 9.05 -7.61 -4.56
N SER A 88 10.14 -7.79 -5.31
CA SER A 88 11.50 -7.75 -4.84
C SER A 88 12.45 -7.44 -6.00
N GLU A 89 13.59 -6.86 -5.67
CA GLU A 89 14.74 -6.67 -6.57
C GLU A 89 15.09 -7.95 -7.35
N SER A 90 14.97 -9.10 -6.70
CA SER A 90 15.31 -10.41 -7.27
C SER A 90 14.37 -10.93 -8.37
N SER A 91 13.20 -10.32 -8.55
CA SER A 91 12.21 -10.83 -9.51
C SER A 91 12.48 -10.39 -10.96
N ASP A 92 13.03 -9.19 -11.15
CA ASP A 92 13.46 -8.62 -12.43
C ASP A 92 14.41 -7.45 -12.16
N LEU A 93 15.69 -7.77 -11.91
CA LEU A 93 16.69 -6.78 -11.51
C LEU A 93 16.83 -5.63 -12.53
N PRO A 94 16.87 -5.87 -13.86
CA PRO A 94 16.89 -4.79 -14.85
C PRO A 94 15.68 -3.86 -14.76
N ALA A 95 14.46 -4.41 -14.65
CA ALA A 95 13.26 -3.59 -14.52
C ALA A 95 13.23 -2.82 -13.19
N TYR A 96 13.67 -3.45 -12.11
CA TYR A 96 13.77 -2.81 -10.80
C TYR A 96 14.77 -1.65 -10.79
N LYS A 97 15.96 -1.86 -11.38
CA LYS A 97 16.94 -0.79 -11.56
C LYS A 97 16.38 0.35 -12.40
N ALA A 98 15.73 0.04 -13.52
CA ALA A 98 15.07 1.06 -14.34
C ALA A 98 13.99 1.82 -13.56
N TYR A 99 13.22 1.15 -12.70
CA TYR A 99 12.29 1.82 -11.79
C TYR A 99 13.01 2.78 -10.85
N CYS A 100 14.08 2.34 -10.18
CA CYS A 100 14.87 3.15 -9.25
C CYS A 100 15.48 4.39 -9.93
N ASP A 101 16.03 4.21 -11.13
CA ASP A 101 16.68 5.27 -11.91
C ASP A 101 15.70 6.31 -12.51
N ASN A 102 14.40 6.01 -12.51
CA ASN A 102 13.37 6.85 -13.14
C ASN A 102 12.24 7.20 -12.15
N PRO A 103 12.51 7.99 -11.09
CA PRO A 103 11.47 8.53 -10.23
C PRO A 103 10.57 9.53 -10.98
N LEU A 104 9.34 9.73 -10.50
CA LEU A 104 8.46 10.77 -11.02
C LEU A 104 8.95 12.16 -10.59
N ASP A 105 8.83 13.15 -11.45
CA ASP A 105 9.20 14.53 -11.10
C ASP A 105 8.16 15.15 -10.14
N LEU A 106 8.51 15.24 -8.86
CA LEU A 106 7.64 15.78 -7.81
C LEU A 106 7.22 17.24 -8.06
N ALA A 107 8.05 18.04 -8.74
CA ALA A 107 7.73 19.43 -9.03
C ALA A 107 6.58 19.55 -10.07
N LYS A 108 6.37 18.50 -10.87
CA LYS A 108 5.27 18.43 -11.86
C LYS A 108 3.96 17.96 -11.26
N ILE A 109 3.98 17.29 -10.11
CA ILE A 109 2.76 16.77 -9.45
C ILE A 109 1.94 17.94 -8.91
N LYS A 110 0.66 17.99 -9.30
CA LYS A 110 -0.29 19.04 -8.91
C LYS A 110 -1.06 18.67 -7.63
N PRO A 111 -1.63 19.65 -6.90
CA PRO A 111 -2.37 19.38 -5.66
C PRO A 111 -3.60 18.45 -5.79
N TYR A 112 -4.24 18.40 -6.97
CA TYR A 112 -5.31 17.43 -7.25
C TYR A 112 -4.81 16.02 -7.61
N GLN A 113 -3.50 15.81 -7.59
CA GLN A 113 -2.85 14.53 -7.83
C GLN A 113 -2.27 14.00 -6.52
N ILE A 114 -2.26 12.67 -6.38
CA ILE A 114 -1.63 12.00 -5.25
C ILE A 114 -0.66 10.95 -5.78
N LEU A 115 0.57 10.95 -5.27
CA LEU A 115 1.54 9.90 -5.55
C LEU A 115 1.25 8.70 -4.65
N VAL A 116 1.21 7.50 -5.21
CA VAL A 116 0.98 6.27 -4.45
C VAL A 116 2.00 5.21 -4.87
N GLY A 117 2.72 4.68 -3.89
CA GLY A 117 3.74 3.67 -4.13
C GLY A 117 4.03 2.78 -2.93
N HIS A 118 4.80 1.75 -3.22
CA HIS A 118 5.28 0.73 -2.30
C HIS A 118 6.77 1.04 -2.01
N PHE A 119 7.07 1.96 -1.10
CA PHE A 119 8.43 2.50 -0.89
C PHE A 119 9.20 1.74 0.19
N HIS A 120 9.50 0.47 -0.07
CA HIS A 120 9.65 -0.51 1.00
C HIS A 120 10.79 -1.53 0.82
N VAL A 121 11.61 -1.31 -0.20
CA VAL A 121 12.82 -2.08 -0.50
C VAL A 121 13.97 -1.11 -0.81
N ASP A 122 15.21 -1.55 -0.64
CA ASP A 122 16.39 -0.69 -0.83
C ASP A 122 16.40 -0.01 -2.20
N GLN A 123 16.85 1.25 -2.24
CA GLN A 123 16.73 2.22 -3.34
C GLN A 123 15.30 2.68 -3.67
N SER A 124 14.26 2.01 -3.18
CA SER A 124 12.86 2.46 -3.32
C SER A 124 12.29 3.09 -2.05
N TYR A 125 13.00 3.06 -0.92
CA TYR A 125 12.54 3.73 0.29
C TYR A 125 12.28 5.21 -0.03
N LEU A 126 11.26 5.79 0.60
CA LEU A 126 10.78 7.12 0.21
C LEU A 126 11.91 8.17 0.27
N HIS A 127 12.77 8.11 1.29
CA HIS A 127 13.90 9.02 1.46
C HIS A 127 15.04 8.80 0.44
N GLN A 128 15.13 7.61 -0.16
CA GLN A 128 16.11 7.33 -1.23
C GLN A 128 15.54 7.70 -2.60
N ARG A 129 14.27 7.37 -2.85
CA ARG A 129 13.60 7.59 -4.13
C ARG A 129 13.20 9.05 -4.37
N TYR A 130 12.83 9.75 -3.30
CA TYR A 130 12.34 11.12 -3.33
C TYR A 130 12.93 11.96 -2.19
N PRO A 131 14.27 12.10 -2.07
CA PRO A 131 14.91 12.76 -0.93
C PRO A 131 14.40 14.20 -0.66
N GLU A 132 13.86 14.86 -1.68
CA GLU A 132 13.36 16.23 -1.64
C GLU A 132 11.85 16.36 -1.31
N TRP A 133 11.13 15.26 -1.07
CA TRP A 133 9.67 15.28 -0.89
C TRP A 133 9.21 16.30 0.18
N GLN A 134 9.92 16.35 1.30
CA GLN A 134 9.58 17.23 2.42
C GLN A 134 9.89 18.70 2.10
N ALA A 135 11.04 18.97 1.47
CA ALA A 135 11.42 20.31 1.03
C ALA A 135 10.45 20.87 -0.03
N GLN A 136 9.82 19.99 -0.81
CA GLN A 136 8.74 20.33 -1.72
C GLN A 136 7.35 20.44 -1.04
N GLY A 137 7.25 20.28 0.27
CA GLY A 137 5.99 20.44 1.01
C GLY A 137 4.98 19.34 0.73
N PHE A 138 5.41 18.14 0.35
CA PHE A 138 4.51 16.99 0.34
C PHE A 138 4.21 16.55 1.77
N LYS A 139 2.98 16.09 1.99
CA LYS A 139 2.52 15.46 3.23
C LYS A 139 2.42 13.95 3.03
N LEU A 140 2.93 13.17 3.98
CA LEU A 140 2.80 11.71 3.92
C LEU A 140 1.54 11.25 4.62
N ILE A 141 0.87 10.30 3.98
CA ILE A 141 -0.23 9.57 4.60
C ILE A 141 0.05 8.07 4.49
N THR A 142 -0.38 7.30 5.48
CA THR A 142 -0.32 5.83 5.43
C THR A 142 -1.43 5.16 6.24
N PHE A 143 -1.56 3.85 6.08
CA PHE A 143 -2.43 3.01 6.89
C PHE A 143 -1.64 1.79 7.36
N LEU A 144 -1.83 1.44 8.63
CA LEU A 144 -1.24 0.29 9.28
C LEU A 144 -2.31 -0.72 9.70
N ARG A 145 -1.84 -1.91 10.04
CA ARG A 145 -2.68 -3.02 10.46
C ARG A 145 -1.97 -3.77 11.56
N ASP A 146 -2.76 -4.34 12.48
CA ASP A 146 -2.24 -5.27 13.50
C ASP A 146 -1.25 -6.27 12.86
N PRO A 147 -0.03 -6.42 13.42
CA PRO A 147 1.04 -7.20 12.82
C PRO A 147 0.64 -8.66 12.51
N LEU A 148 -0.06 -9.32 13.43
CA LEU A 148 -0.52 -10.70 13.22
C LEU A 148 -1.56 -10.79 12.10
N ALA A 149 -2.57 -9.91 12.12
CA ALA A 149 -3.59 -9.84 11.08
C ALA A 149 -3.01 -9.51 9.70
N LEU A 150 -1.94 -8.69 9.66
CA LEU A 150 -1.18 -8.38 8.45
C LEU A 150 -0.50 -9.63 7.91
N GLN A 151 0.29 -10.33 8.73
CA GLN A 151 1.04 -11.52 8.31
C GLN A 151 0.10 -12.64 7.84
N ILE A 152 -1.02 -12.85 8.53
CA ILE A 152 -2.07 -13.78 8.08
C ILE A 152 -2.64 -13.36 6.71
N SER A 153 -2.85 -12.05 6.51
CA SER A 153 -3.33 -11.54 5.24
C SER A 153 -2.31 -11.69 4.11
N GLN A 154 -1.03 -11.54 4.42
CA GLN A 154 0.09 -11.77 3.51
C GLN A 154 0.17 -13.24 3.12
N TYR A 155 0.14 -14.17 4.08
CA TYR A 155 0.15 -15.62 3.84
C TYR A 155 -0.97 -16.05 2.89
N LYS A 156 -2.21 -15.62 3.16
CA LYS A 156 -3.36 -15.90 2.26
C LYS A 156 -3.13 -15.39 0.84
N TYR A 157 -2.50 -14.22 0.72
CA TYR A 157 -2.18 -13.65 -0.57
C TYR A 157 -1.09 -14.45 -1.29
N GLU A 158 -0.06 -14.89 -0.58
CA GLU A 158 1.01 -15.72 -1.13
C GLU A 158 0.49 -17.07 -1.65
N ILE A 159 -0.41 -17.73 -0.92
CA ILE A 159 -1.11 -18.93 -1.41
C ILE A 159 -1.92 -18.62 -2.67
N LYS A 160 -2.72 -17.54 -2.66
CA LYS A 160 -3.53 -17.14 -3.83
C LYS A 160 -2.67 -16.87 -5.06
N MET A 161 -1.46 -16.36 -4.86
CA MET A 161 -0.47 -16.08 -5.91
C MET A 161 0.42 -17.29 -6.23
N LYS A 162 0.17 -18.45 -5.60
CA LYS A 162 0.94 -19.70 -5.76
C LYS A 162 2.44 -19.52 -5.45
N ARG A 163 2.75 -18.65 -4.49
CA ARG A 163 4.13 -18.42 -3.99
C ARG A 163 4.48 -19.32 -2.81
N VAL A 164 3.45 -19.84 -2.15
CA VAL A 164 3.49 -20.67 -0.95
C VAL A 164 2.49 -21.79 -1.18
N SER A 165 2.83 -23.01 -0.72
CA SER A 165 1.90 -24.13 -0.73
C SER A 165 0.75 -23.89 0.24
N ALA A 166 -0.46 -24.33 -0.11
CA ALA A 166 -1.58 -24.32 0.83
C ALA A 166 -1.39 -25.29 2.00
N ASP A 167 -0.47 -26.25 1.87
CA ASP A 167 -0.13 -27.24 2.90
C ASP A 167 0.97 -26.75 3.86
N GLU A 168 1.56 -25.58 3.61
CA GLU A 168 2.58 -25.00 4.50
C GLU A 168 1.93 -24.61 5.84
N ILE A 169 2.52 -25.05 6.95
CA ILE A 169 2.04 -24.77 8.31
C ILE A 169 2.06 -23.26 8.54
N LEU A 170 0.89 -22.70 8.88
CA LEU A 170 0.72 -21.26 9.06
C LEU A 170 1.70 -20.69 10.10
N GLU A 171 1.78 -21.30 11.28
CA GLU A 171 2.60 -20.82 12.40
C GLU A 171 4.08 -20.68 12.00
N HIS A 172 4.65 -21.72 11.42
CA HIS A 172 6.00 -21.69 10.87
C HIS A 172 6.18 -20.54 9.88
N ARG A 173 5.21 -20.35 8.97
CA ARG A 173 5.28 -19.28 7.96
C ARG A 173 5.19 -17.88 8.57
N LEU A 174 4.37 -17.67 9.60
CA LEU A 174 4.23 -16.37 10.28
C LEU A 174 5.54 -15.98 10.98
N MET A 175 6.35 -16.94 11.44
CA MET A 175 7.62 -16.69 12.14
C MET A 175 8.81 -16.42 11.21
N LEU A 176 8.71 -16.68 9.90
CA LEU A 176 9.83 -16.51 8.96
C LEU A 176 10.25 -15.05 8.74
N ARG A 177 9.41 -14.08 9.11
CA ARG A 177 9.64 -12.66 8.81
C ARG A 177 9.28 -11.79 10.02
N PRO A 178 10.08 -11.85 11.11
CA PRO A 178 9.85 -11.00 12.27
C PRO A 178 10.01 -9.54 11.89
N ASN A 179 9.21 -8.67 12.51
CA ASN A 179 9.25 -7.21 12.35
C ASN A 179 9.11 -6.76 10.88
N TRP A 180 8.16 -7.38 10.18
CA TRP A 180 7.93 -7.14 8.76
C TRP A 180 7.52 -5.69 8.49
N ILE A 181 6.67 -5.05 9.31
CA ILE A 181 6.27 -3.65 9.10
C ILE A 181 7.49 -2.73 9.26
N ALA A 182 8.28 -2.94 10.32
CA ALA A 182 9.46 -2.16 10.63
C ALA A 182 10.49 -2.17 9.49
N GLU A 183 10.67 -3.31 8.82
CA GLU A 183 11.53 -3.46 7.63
C GLU A 183 11.09 -2.54 6.49
N ARG A 184 9.79 -2.25 6.35
CA ARG A 184 9.25 -1.40 5.27
C ARG A 184 9.28 0.09 5.60
N PHE A 185 9.39 0.46 6.87
CA PHE A 185 9.64 1.84 7.34
C PHE A 185 11.12 2.17 7.58
N PRO A 186 12.02 1.29 7.16
CA PRO A 186 13.33 1.00 7.80
C PRO A 186 13.55 1.65 9.17
N VAL A 187 12.78 1.22 10.17
CA VAL A 187 12.90 1.75 11.54
C VAL A 187 13.66 0.81 12.46
N THR A 188 14.04 1.35 13.60
CA THR A 188 14.65 0.70 14.76
C THR A 188 13.85 1.09 16.00
N GLU A 189 14.11 0.39 17.10
CA GLU A 189 13.59 0.73 18.43
C GLU A 189 13.86 2.18 18.86
N LEU A 190 14.92 2.80 18.33
CA LEU A 190 15.33 4.15 18.73
C LEU A 190 14.66 5.26 17.91
N ASN A 191 14.07 4.95 16.74
CA ASN A 191 13.59 5.98 15.81
C ASN A 191 12.18 5.76 15.25
N TYR A 192 11.49 4.68 15.59
CA TYR A 192 10.18 4.38 15.00
C TYR A 192 9.15 5.50 15.20
N GLN A 193 9.13 6.14 16.38
CA GLN A 193 8.26 7.29 16.67
C GLN A 193 8.58 8.47 15.75
N LYS A 194 9.86 8.87 15.72
CA LYS A 194 10.35 9.97 14.86
C LYS A 194 10.04 9.74 13.38
N VAL A 195 10.05 8.49 12.91
CA VAL A 195 9.67 8.17 11.53
C VAL A 195 8.18 8.32 11.31
N LEU A 196 7.33 7.83 12.22
CA LEU A 196 5.88 8.01 12.12
C LEU A 196 5.44 9.46 12.29
N ASP A 197 6.12 10.26 13.11
CA ASP A 197 5.80 11.68 13.32
C ASP A 197 6.00 12.55 12.06
N GLN A 198 6.72 12.04 11.06
CA GLN A 198 6.85 12.72 9.75
C GLN A 198 5.60 12.57 8.89
N TYR A 199 4.67 11.70 9.27
CA TYR A 199 3.42 11.50 8.56
C TYR A 199 2.39 12.52 9.02
N ALA A 200 1.80 13.23 8.06
CA ALA A 200 0.65 14.09 8.34
C ALA A 200 -0.58 13.27 8.77
N PHE A 201 -0.66 12.01 8.35
CA PHE A 201 -1.73 11.10 8.75
C PHE A 201 -1.25 9.65 8.80
N VAL A 202 -1.57 8.96 9.90
CA VAL A 202 -1.38 7.52 10.06
C VAL A 202 -2.71 6.93 10.50
N GLY A 203 -3.33 6.12 9.63
CA GLY A 203 -4.57 5.42 9.95
C GLY A 203 -4.33 3.97 10.39
N THR A 204 -5.26 3.35 11.09
CA THR A 204 -5.25 1.91 11.39
C THR A 204 -6.44 1.17 10.78
N MET A 205 -6.26 -0.12 10.53
CA MET A 205 -7.29 -0.98 9.94
C MET A 205 -8.39 -1.39 10.92
N ASP A 206 -8.18 -1.26 12.23
CA ASP A 206 -9.19 -1.63 13.24
C ASP A 206 -10.42 -0.73 13.16
N ASN A 207 -10.21 0.56 12.82
CA ASN A 207 -11.24 1.57 12.68
C ASN A 207 -11.23 2.19 11.28
N TYR A 208 -11.03 1.38 10.24
CA TYR A 208 -10.64 1.85 8.91
C TYR A 208 -11.56 2.92 8.30
N GLN A 209 -12.88 2.77 8.43
CA GLN A 209 -13.83 3.79 7.96
C GLN A 209 -13.70 5.11 8.73
N ALA A 210 -13.59 5.04 10.06
CA ALA A 210 -13.42 6.22 10.90
C ALA A 210 -12.08 6.91 10.62
N ALA A 211 -11.00 6.14 10.44
CA ALA A 211 -9.70 6.65 10.04
C ALA A 211 -9.78 7.39 8.69
N PHE A 212 -10.46 6.82 7.70
CA PHE A 212 -10.61 7.46 6.40
C PHE A 212 -11.51 8.71 6.44
N ASN A 213 -12.52 8.73 7.31
CA ASN A 213 -13.33 9.93 7.56
C ASN A 213 -12.49 11.05 8.20
N ARG A 214 -11.60 10.71 9.15
CA ARG A 214 -10.64 11.68 9.72
C ARG A 214 -9.69 12.21 8.66
N LEU A 215 -9.15 11.33 7.81
CA LEU A 215 -8.33 11.72 6.66
C LEU A 215 -9.10 12.70 5.77
N ALA A 216 -10.35 12.38 5.42
CA ALA A 216 -11.21 13.25 4.60
C ALA A 216 -11.35 14.64 5.23
N SER A 217 -11.65 14.70 6.53
CA SER A 217 -11.74 15.95 7.31
C SER A 217 -10.43 16.73 7.27
N MET A 218 -9.29 16.07 7.54
CA MET A 218 -7.96 16.68 7.55
C MET A 218 -7.59 17.34 6.21
N ILE A 219 -7.99 16.74 5.08
CA ILE A 219 -7.66 17.25 3.74
C ILE A 219 -8.78 18.09 3.11
N GLY A 220 -9.85 18.40 3.87
CA GLY A 220 -10.99 19.19 3.38
C GLY A 220 -11.76 18.49 2.25
N LYS A 221 -11.94 17.18 2.32
CA LYS A 221 -12.67 16.37 1.32
C LYS A 221 -13.92 15.71 1.92
N PRO A 222 -14.95 15.45 1.11
CA PRO A 222 -16.15 14.77 1.60
C PRO A 222 -15.83 13.33 1.99
N PRO A 223 -16.53 12.77 3.00
CA PRO A 223 -16.37 11.39 3.41
C PRO A 223 -16.67 10.42 2.26
N VAL A 224 -16.02 9.27 2.27
CA VAL A 224 -16.18 8.21 1.26
C VAL A 224 -16.43 6.90 1.97
N ASP A 225 -17.49 6.21 1.57
CA ASP A 225 -17.76 4.85 2.04
C ASP A 225 -16.74 3.87 1.46
N LEU A 226 -15.99 3.23 2.35
CA LEU A 226 -14.98 2.26 1.99
C LEU A 226 -15.65 0.95 1.60
N LYS A 227 -15.46 0.56 0.34
CA LYS A 227 -15.86 -0.77 -0.12
C LYS A 227 -14.86 -1.81 0.39
N SER A 228 -15.39 -2.79 1.13
CA SER A 228 -14.61 -3.96 1.52
C SER A 228 -14.52 -4.94 0.34
N TYR A 229 -13.49 -4.79 -0.49
CA TYR A 229 -13.27 -5.66 -1.66
C TYR A 229 -12.74 -7.05 -1.31
N ASN A 230 -12.37 -7.31 -0.04
CA ASN A 230 -11.72 -8.54 0.38
C ASN A 230 -12.29 -9.09 1.71
N THR A 231 -13.61 -9.13 1.87
CA THR A 231 -14.27 -10.00 2.87
C THR A 231 -14.13 -11.46 2.45
N THR A 232 -12.90 -11.98 2.42
CA THR A 232 -12.71 -13.43 2.36
C THR A 232 -13.39 -13.99 3.60
N LYS A 233 -14.22 -15.04 3.47
CA LYS A 233 -14.79 -15.75 4.62
C LYS A 233 -13.67 -15.92 5.64
N LYS A 234 -13.86 -15.39 6.85
CA LYS A 234 -12.86 -15.47 7.92
C LYS A 234 -12.67 -16.95 8.23
N ARG A 235 -11.72 -17.60 7.55
CA ARG A 235 -11.15 -18.84 8.05
C ARG A 235 -10.51 -18.45 9.37
N SER A 236 -11.13 -18.85 10.47
CA SER A 236 -10.52 -18.73 11.78
C SER A 236 -9.30 -19.65 11.75
N PHE A 237 -8.14 -19.07 12.01
CA PHE A 237 -6.99 -19.87 12.38
C PHE A 237 -7.04 -19.96 13.89
N ASN A 238 -7.07 -21.18 14.41
CA ASN A 238 -7.02 -21.43 15.83
C ASN A 238 -5.54 -21.44 16.22
N LEU A 239 -4.97 -20.26 16.44
CA LEU A 239 -3.60 -20.13 16.96
C LEU A 239 -3.66 -20.22 18.49
N SER A 240 -2.71 -20.95 19.08
CA SER A 240 -2.63 -21.06 20.54
C SER A 240 -2.25 -19.72 21.17
N ALA A 241 -2.65 -19.50 22.43
CA ALA A 241 -2.24 -18.31 23.17
C ALA A 241 -0.72 -18.22 23.34
N GLU A 242 -0.07 -19.37 23.51
CA GLU A 242 1.40 -19.50 23.59
C GLU A 242 2.05 -19.02 22.28
N PHE A 243 1.58 -19.49 21.13
CA PHE A 243 2.10 -19.05 19.83
C PHE A 243 1.87 -17.55 19.59
N ILE A 244 0.69 -17.02 19.98
CA ILE A 244 0.42 -15.58 19.85
C ILE A 244 1.40 -14.77 20.71
N SER A 245 1.73 -15.24 21.91
CA SER A 245 2.74 -14.60 22.77
C SER A 245 4.11 -14.63 22.10
N GLU A 246 4.56 -15.79 21.64
CA GLU A 246 5.84 -15.96 20.95
C GLU A 246 5.93 -15.08 19.70
N PHE A 247 4.86 -15.03 18.91
CA PHE A 247 4.78 -14.18 17.72
C PHE A 247 4.90 -12.69 18.09
N LYS A 248 4.24 -12.24 19.16
CA LYS A 248 4.34 -10.86 19.64
C LYS A 248 5.76 -10.51 20.07
N ASP A 249 6.43 -11.41 20.79
CA ASP A 249 7.80 -11.20 21.25
C ASP A 249 8.77 -11.09 20.06
N ALA A 250 8.64 -11.98 19.08
CA ALA A 250 9.42 -11.96 17.85
C ALA A 250 9.14 -10.73 16.96
N ASN A 251 7.93 -10.15 17.06
CA ASN A 251 7.48 -9.00 16.28
C ASN A 251 7.30 -7.73 17.15
N SER A 252 8.08 -7.61 18.23
CA SER A 252 7.92 -6.56 19.23
C SER A 252 8.05 -5.14 18.66
N LEU A 253 8.92 -4.92 17.66
CA LEU A 253 9.06 -3.61 17.02
C LEU A 253 7.86 -3.26 16.14
N ASP A 254 7.29 -4.24 15.43
CA ASP A 254 6.05 -4.04 14.66
C ASP A 254 4.88 -3.65 15.58
N TYR A 255 4.78 -4.30 16.75
CA TYR A 255 3.75 -3.97 17.74
C TYR A 255 3.95 -2.57 18.33
N LYS A 256 5.17 -2.17 18.68
CA LYS A 256 5.47 -0.80 19.13
C LYS A 256 5.10 0.25 18.08
N LEU A 257 5.41 -0.02 16.82
CA LEU A 257 5.05 0.86 15.70
C LEU A 257 3.52 0.96 15.55
N TYR A 258 2.82 -0.18 15.64
CA TYR A 258 1.36 -0.23 15.54
C TYR A 258 0.66 0.49 16.69
N GLU A 259 1.08 0.25 17.93
CA GLU A 259 0.55 0.89 19.14
C GLU A 259 0.77 2.41 19.11
N TYR A 260 1.94 2.85 18.62
CA TYR A 260 2.20 4.28 18.44
C TYR A 260 1.28 4.90 17.40
N ALA A 261 1.01 4.22 16.29
CA ALA A 261 0.04 4.69 15.31
C ALA A 261 -1.38 4.77 15.89
N GLN A 262 -1.79 3.81 16.72
CA GLN A 262 -3.07 3.89 17.44
C GLN A 262 -3.13 5.11 18.37
N LYS A 263 -2.02 5.40 19.07
CA LYS A 263 -1.91 6.61 19.90
C LYS A 263 -2.10 7.89 19.07
N LEU A 264 -1.42 8.01 17.93
CA LEU A 264 -1.56 9.15 17.01
C LEU A 264 -3.02 9.31 16.53
N GLU A 265 -3.70 8.20 16.22
CA GLU A 265 -5.11 8.23 15.84
C GLU A 265 -6.04 8.71 16.96
N CYS A 266 -5.78 8.30 18.20
CA CYS A 266 -6.55 8.74 19.36
C CYS A 266 -6.33 10.22 19.66
N GLU A 267 -5.10 10.71 19.57
CA GLU A 267 -4.78 12.14 19.76
C GLU A 267 -5.48 13.01 18.70
N ALA A 268 -5.40 12.60 17.43
CA ALA A 268 -6.08 13.30 16.33
C ALA A 268 -7.62 13.24 16.39
N ALA A 269 -8.19 12.30 17.14
CA ALA A 269 -9.64 12.22 17.34
C ALA A 269 -10.15 13.17 18.43
N ASN A 270 -9.26 13.67 19.30
CA ASN A 270 -9.59 14.56 20.42
C ASN A 270 -9.27 16.04 20.15
N SER A 271 -8.58 16.33 19.05
CA SER A 271 -8.25 17.69 18.57
C SER A 271 -9.33 18.24 17.65
#